data_AF-A0AA38BSD0-F1
#
_entry.id   AF-A0AA38BSD0-F1
#
_cell.length_a   1.000
_cell.length_b   1.000
_cell.length_c   1.000
_cell.angle_alpha   90.00
_cell.angle_beta   90.00
_cell.angle_gamma   90.00
#
_symmetry.space_group_name_H-M   'P 1'
#
loop_
_entity.id
_entity.type
_entity.pdbx_description
1 polymer ?
#
loop_
_entity_poly.entity_id
_entity_poly.type
_entity_poly.pdbx_seq_one_letter_code
_entity_poly.pdbx_strand_id
1 'polypeptide(L)'
;HGHGTHTASIVAGSPVPASSFFGFANGTASGIAPQARLAIYKACWGPLGSCMEIDIVPAMEKAISDGVDIISISLVSGSAEFYMDPTAIAAFGATEKGVFVSAAAGNTGPSWSTLSNTAPWITTVGASSVDRDFPASVMLGNQNIYRGLSALAYSVGDAKSQGPFPLVYVSTDISSTRCLPNSLDPILVKGKIVVCDLLPGESSAADKGSVVAEAGGAGMIVANGEFYGAEQQQVQHSPDPYNLPAISVSFTAGEKIKIYINSMLDSATATIDIPGLTVLGNLTAAPVLAPIVAAFSSRGANIAYPHILKPDMIAPGVNILAAYAGGLDYSLSSETSMACPHVSGIAALVKAIHPNWSPAAIKSALMTSSYI
;
A
#
# COMPACT_ATOMS: atom_id res chain seq x y z
N HIS A 1 14.64 -4.65 4.73
CA HIS A 1 13.66 -3.86 3.97
C HIS A 1 12.51 -4.71 3.41
N GLY A 2 12.72 -5.94 2.90
CA GLY A 2 11.61 -6.86 2.55
C GLY A 2 10.79 -6.53 1.29
N HIS A 3 10.71 -5.26 0.88
CA HIS A 3 10.01 -4.79 -0.32
C HIS A 3 10.38 -5.55 -1.61
N GLY A 4 11.68 -5.78 -1.87
CA GLY A 4 12.13 -6.54 -3.03
C GLY A 4 11.66 -8.01 -3.03
N THR A 5 11.62 -8.66 -1.87
CA THR A 5 11.08 -10.02 -1.71
C THR A 5 9.58 -10.03 -1.99
N HIS A 6 8.85 -9.04 -1.45
CA HIS A 6 7.41 -8.89 -1.62
C HIS A 6 7.04 -8.74 -3.09
N THR A 7 7.61 -7.75 -3.75
CA THR A 7 7.37 -7.46 -5.18
C THR A 7 7.78 -8.61 -6.09
N ALA A 8 8.94 -9.23 -5.88
CA ALA A 8 9.38 -10.38 -6.69
C ALA A 8 8.45 -11.59 -6.54
N SER A 9 7.94 -11.85 -5.34
CA SER A 9 7.01 -12.96 -5.10
C SER A 9 5.63 -12.73 -5.73
N ILE A 10 5.18 -11.48 -5.89
CA ILE A 10 3.96 -11.15 -6.64
C ILE A 10 4.15 -11.48 -8.13
N VAL A 11 5.32 -11.22 -8.71
CA VAL A 11 5.60 -11.55 -10.12
C VAL A 11 5.59 -13.07 -10.33
N ALA A 12 6.46 -13.79 -9.61
CA ALA A 12 6.80 -15.18 -9.94
C ALA A 12 7.05 -16.06 -8.70
N GLY A 13 6.48 -15.72 -7.54
CA GLY A 13 6.53 -16.58 -6.37
C GLY A 13 5.93 -17.95 -6.66
N SER A 14 6.62 -19.02 -6.29
CA SER A 14 6.07 -20.37 -6.38
C SER A 14 4.84 -20.51 -5.48
N PRO A 15 3.88 -21.39 -5.80
CA PRO A 15 2.73 -21.64 -4.94
C PRO A 15 3.17 -22.17 -3.57
N VAL A 16 2.76 -21.48 -2.51
CA VAL A 16 3.00 -21.89 -1.12
C VAL A 16 1.66 -21.99 -0.40
N PRO A 17 1.24 -23.20 0.04
CA PRO A 17 0.00 -23.37 0.79
C PRO A 17 0.13 -22.82 2.21
N ALA A 18 -1.03 -22.56 2.85
CA ALA A 18 -1.13 -22.06 4.22
C ALA A 18 -0.38 -20.73 4.47
N SER A 19 -0.27 -19.89 3.44
CA SER A 19 0.27 -18.54 3.56
C SER A 19 -0.79 -17.63 4.17
N SER A 20 -0.41 -16.86 5.18
CA SER A 20 -1.26 -15.87 5.81
C SER A 20 -0.41 -14.78 6.45
N PHE A 21 -1.02 -13.62 6.72
CA PHE A 21 -0.44 -12.62 7.60
C PHE A 21 -1.18 -12.67 8.93
N PHE A 22 -0.61 -13.37 9.92
CA PHE A 22 -1.27 -13.57 11.22
C PHE A 22 -2.71 -14.11 11.06
N GLY A 23 -2.90 -15.13 10.23
CA GLY A 23 -4.22 -15.72 9.96
C GLY A 23 -5.09 -14.95 8.96
N PHE A 24 -4.81 -13.67 8.71
CA PHE A 24 -5.47 -12.90 7.65
C PHE A 24 -5.03 -13.37 6.26
N ALA A 25 -5.96 -13.29 5.30
CA ALA A 25 -5.75 -13.68 3.90
C ALA A 25 -5.22 -15.11 3.75
N ASN A 26 -5.61 -16.02 4.65
CA ASN A 26 -5.15 -17.41 4.63
C ASN A 26 -5.53 -18.11 3.32
N GLY A 27 -4.54 -18.72 2.67
CA GLY A 27 -4.72 -19.45 1.43
C GLY A 27 -3.42 -19.98 0.86
N THR A 28 -3.37 -20.15 -0.46
CA THR A 28 -2.13 -20.45 -1.19
C THR A 28 -1.62 -19.16 -1.82
N ALA A 29 -0.47 -18.66 -1.38
CA ALA A 29 0.18 -17.54 -2.06
C ALA A 29 0.88 -18.03 -3.33
N SER A 30 0.70 -17.33 -4.44
CA SER A 30 1.38 -17.61 -5.71
C SER A 30 1.60 -16.30 -6.44
N GLY A 31 2.72 -16.18 -7.15
CA GLY A 31 2.93 -15.12 -8.12
C GLY A 31 2.00 -15.29 -9.32
N ILE A 32 1.88 -14.23 -10.11
CA ILE A 32 1.07 -14.20 -11.34
C ILE A 32 1.65 -15.14 -12.41
N ALA A 33 2.98 -15.20 -12.53
CA ALA A 33 3.70 -16.07 -13.45
C ALA A 33 4.65 -17.00 -12.66
N PRO A 34 4.13 -18.00 -11.92
CA PRO A 34 4.92 -18.79 -10.96
C PRO A 34 6.02 -19.67 -11.60
N GLN A 35 6.00 -19.85 -12.92
CA GLN A 35 7.03 -20.56 -13.68
C GLN A 35 8.04 -19.63 -14.36
N ALA A 36 7.85 -18.30 -14.27
CA ALA A 36 8.84 -17.35 -14.77
C ALA A 36 10.10 -17.37 -13.91
N ARG A 37 11.25 -17.09 -14.52
CA ARG A 37 12.53 -17.00 -13.81
C ARG A 37 12.71 -15.58 -13.26
N LEU A 38 13.23 -15.47 -12.04
CA LEU A 38 13.57 -14.18 -11.43
C LEU A 38 15.07 -13.92 -11.56
N ALA A 39 15.43 -12.73 -12.05
CA ALA A 39 16.77 -12.16 -11.95
C ALA A 39 16.68 -10.91 -11.07
N ILE A 40 17.36 -10.91 -9.93
CA ILE A 40 17.22 -9.86 -8.91
C ILE A 40 18.40 -8.91 -8.98
N TYR A 41 18.12 -7.64 -9.27
CA TYR A 41 19.10 -6.56 -9.30
C TYR A 41 18.78 -5.57 -8.17
N LYS A 42 19.56 -5.61 -7.10
CA LYS A 42 19.33 -4.75 -5.93
C LYS A 42 19.91 -3.35 -6.19
N ALA A 43 19.03 -2.36 -6.32
CA ALA A 43 19.37 -0.95 -6.52
C ALA A 43 18.96 -0.02 -5.36
N CYS A 44 18.46 -0.59 -4.26
CA CYS A 44 18.00 0.16 -3.09
C CYS A 44 18.71 -0.31 -1.83
N TRP A 45 19.09 0.64 -0.99
CA TRP A 45 20.01 0.44 0.13
C TRP A 45 19.54 1.14 1.41
N GLY A 46 20.15 0.76 2.53
CA GLY A 46 19.87 1.32 3.84
C GLY A 46 18.54 0.86 4.45
N PRO A 47 18.27 1.27 5.70
CA PRO A 47 17.08 0.86 6.44
C PRO A 47 15.79 1.48 5.88
N LEU A 48 15.88 2.67 5.29
CA LEU A 48 14.75 3.38 4.66
C LEU A 48 14.51 2.96 3.19
N GLY A 49 15.30 2.01 2.66
CA GLY A 49 15.14 1.56 1.28
C GLY A 49 15.40 2.65 0.24
N SER A 50 16.38 3.52 0.46
CA SER A 50 16.72 4.60 -0.46
C SER A 50 17.29 4.03 -1.77
N CYS A 51 16.75 4.49 -2.90
CA CYS A 51 17.16 4.07 -4.23
C CYS A 51 17.71 5.30 -4.97
N MET A 52 18.98 5.27 -5.34
CA MET A 52 19.62 6.35 -6.06
C MET A 52 19.69 6.01 -7.55
N GLU A 53 19.53 7.00 -8.43
CA GLU A 53 19.60 6.79 -9.89
C GLU A 53 20.93 6.15 -10.33
N ILE A 54 22.02 6.46 -9.61
CA ILE A 54 23.35 5.87 -9.82
C ILE A 54 23.39 4.35 -9.58
N ASP A 55 22.44 3.79 -8.84
CA ASP A 55 22.31 2.34 -8.63
C ASP A 55 21.22 1.74 -9.54
N ILE A 56 20.13 2.49 -9.79
CA ILE A 56 19.01 2.05 -10.63
C ILE A 56 19.45 1.86 -12.08
N VAL A 57 20.16 2.84 -12.65
CA VAL A 57 20.55 2.79 -14.07
C VAL A 57 21.49 1.62 -14.36
N PRO A 58 22.59 1.41 -13.62
CA PRO A 58 23.45 0.24 -13.86
C PRO A 58 22.73 -1.10 -13.63
N ALA A 59 21.80 -1.17 -12.69
CA ALA A 59 20.98 -2.36 -12.48
C ALA A 59 20.10 -2.67 -13.72
N MET A 60 19.47 -1.65 -14.30
CA MET A 60 18.69 -1.79 -15.53
C MET A 60 19.57 -2.18 -16.72
N GLU A 61 20.69 -1.49 -16.92
CA GLU A 61 21.64 -1.82 -18.00
C GLU A 61 22.16 -3.25 -17.91
N LYS A 62 22.49 -3.69 -16.68
CA LYS A 62 22.91 -5.06 -16.42
C LYS A 62 21.79 -6.05 -16.75
N ALA A 63 20.57 -5.80 -16.30
CA ALA A 63 19.41 -6.64 -16.61
C ALA A 63 19.18 -6.78 -18.11
N ILE A 64 19.24 -5.66 -18.85
CA ILE A 64 19.13 -5.64 -20.31
C ILE A 64 20.26 -6.47 -20.95
N SER A 65 21.49 -6.34 -20.48
CA SER A 65 22.63 -7.10 -21.01
C SER A 65 22.55 -8.62 -20.73
N ASP A 66 21.92 -8.99 -19.62
CA ASP A 66 21.69 -10.39 -19.23
C ASP A 66 20.50 -11.02 -19.98
N GLY A 67 19.80 -10.23 -20.81
CA GLY A 67 18.76 -10.72 -21.71
C GLY A 67 17.43 -10.98 -21.02
N VAL A 68 17.06 -10.19 -20.01
CA VAL A 68 15.73 -10.28 -19.39
C VAL A 68 14.62 -9.91 -20.37
N ASP A 69 13.46 -10.57 -20.27
CA ASP A 69 12.29 -10.26 -21.10
C ASP A 69 11.48 -9.06 -20.57
N ILE A 70 11.40 -8.95 -19.23
CA ILE A 70 10.55 -8.00 -18.51
C ILE A 70 11.37 -7.38 -17.37
N ILE A 71 11.26 -6.06 -17.18
CA ILE A 71 11.77 -5.34 -16.02
C ILE A 71 10.59 -4.79 -15.21
N SER A 72 10.49 -5.20 -13.94
CA SER A 72 9.49 -4.73 -12.98
C SER A 72 10.13 -3.73 -12.01
N ILE A 73 9.78 -2.45 -12.11
CA ILE A 73 10.35 -1.37 -11.31
C ILE A 73 9.30 -0.83 -10.34
N SER A 74 9.24 -1.39 -9.13
CA SER A 74 8.36 -0.89 -8.06
C SER A 74 8.97 0.32 -7.34
N LEU A 75 9.54 1.25 -8.10
CA LEU A 75 10.19 2.47 -7.62
C LEU A 75 9.59 3.68 -8.32
N VAL A 76 9.61 4.82 -7.65
CA VAL A 76 9.33 6.12 -8.25
C VAL A 76 10.63 6.91 -8.34
N SER A 77 10.94 7.36 -9.56
CA SER A 77 12.07 8.24 -9.86
C SER A 77 11.64 9.24 -10.94
N GLY A 78 12.48 10.26 -11.16
CA GLY A 78 12.44 11.04 -12.39
C GLY A 78 12.16 12.53 -12.22
N SER A 79 12.58 13.26 -13.24
CA SER A 79 12.34 14.69 -13.44
C SER A 79 11.10 14.91 -14.30
N ALA A 80 10.68 16.17 -14.47
CA ALA A 80 9.58 16.51 -15.38
C ALA A 80 9.92 16.27 -16.87
N GLU A 81 11.19 16.05 -17.25
CA GLU A 81 11.59 15.90 -18.65
C GLU A 81 12.35 14.59 -18.90
N PHE A 82 11.96 13.83 -19.93
CA PHE A 82 12.45 12.46 -20.14
C PHE A 82 13.97 12.36 -20.36
N TYR A 83 14.58 13.36 -21.00
CA TYR A 83 16.02 13.39 -21.27
C TYR A 83 16.86 13.80 -20.05
N MET A 84 16.21 14.26 -18.97
CA MET A 84 16.81 14.58 -17.68
C MET A 84 16.49 13.52 -16.63
N ASP A 85 15.75 12.46 -16.99
CA ASP A 85 15.40 11.33 -16.14
C ASP A 85 16.23 10.10 -16.55
N PRO A 86 17.29 9.75 -15.79
CA PRO A 86 18.15 8.62 -16.12
C PRO A 86 17.40 7.28 -16.16
N THR A 87 16.37 7.11 -15.33
CA THR A 87 15.52 5.90 -15.35
C THR A 87 14.69 5.84 -16.63
N ALA A 88 14.14 6.98 -17.08
CA ALA A 88 13.44 7.04 -18.36
C ALA A 88 14.37 6.72 -19.54
N ILE A 89 15.61 7.22 -19.53
CA ILE A 89 16.62 6.91 -20.56
C ILE A 89 16.97 5.42 -20.56
N ALA A 90 17.21 4.83 -19.39
CA ALA A 90 17.49 3.39 -19.29
C ALA A 90 16.29 2.54 -19.77
N ALA A 91 15.06 2.95 -19.42
CA ALA A 91 13.83 2.29 -19.89
C ALA A 91 13.63 2.40 -21.40
N PHE A 92 14.08 3.50 -22.01
CA PHE A 92 14.07 3.65 -23.48
C PHE A 92 14.97 2.60 -24.12
N GLY A 93 16.22 2.47 -23.65
CA GLY A 93 17.17 1.46 -24.15
C GLY A 93 16.69 0.02 -23.92
N ALA A 94 15.96 -0.25 -22.84
CA ALA A 94 15.28 -1.53 -22.61
C ALA A 94 14.24 -1.82 -23.71
N THR A 95 13.39 -0.82 -23.98
CA THR A 95 12.31 -0.93 -24.97
C THR A 95 12.85 -1.12 -26.38
N GLU A 96 13.93 -0.42 -26.75
CA GLU A 96 14.62 -0.60 -28.05
C GLU A 96 15.15 -2.03 -28.24
N LYS A 97 15.54 -2.70 -27.15
CA LYS A 97 15.98 -4.09 -27.15
C LYS A 97 14.84 -5.10 -26.97
N GLY A 98 13.59 -4.64 -27.03
CA GLY A 98 12.41 -5.51 -26.95
C GLY A 98 12.05 -5.96 -25.53
N VAL A 99 12.63 -5.34 -24.50
CA VAL A 99 12.37 -5.62 -23.08
C VAL A 99 11.20 -4.75 -22.61
N PHE A 100 10.16 -5.37 -22.03
CA PHE A 100 9.02 -4.63 -21.49
C PHE A 100 9.34 -4.06 -20.11
N VAL A 101 9.02 -2.79 -19.89
CA VAL A 101 9.25 -2.10 -18.60
C VAL A 101 7.92 -1.72 -17.98
N SER A 102 7.66 -2.22 -16.76
CA SER A 102 6.56 -1.75 -15.92
C SER A 102 7.11 -0.97 -14.73
N ALA A 103 6.44 0.13 -14.37
CA ALA A 103 6.81 0.92 -13.21
C ALA A 103 5.60 1.37 -12.40
N ALA A 104 5.79 1.53 -11.09
CA ALA A 104 4.77 2.05 -10.19
C ALA A 104 4.44 3.52 -10.49
N ALA A 105 3.16 3.93 -10.40
CA ALA A 105 2.76 5.31 -10.64
C ALA A 105 3.15 6.28 -9.51
N GLY A 106 3.34 5.78 -8.28
CA GLY A 106 3.57 6.58 -7.08
C GLY A 106 2.39 6.55 -6.10
N ASN A 107 2.69 6.96 -4.86
CA ASN A 107 1.76 6.90 -3.72
C ASN A 107 1.42 8.30 -3.15
N THR A 108 1.48 9.34 -3.98
CA THR A 108 1.28 10.76 -3.59
C THR A 108 -0.03 11.36 -4.09
N GLY A 109 -0.96 10.53 -4.56
CA GLY A 109 -2.33 10.95 -4.87
C GLY A 109 -3.14 11.29 -3.61
N PRO A 110 -4.44 11.62 -3.75
CA PRO A 110 -5.22 11.73 -4.99
C PRO A 110 -5.13 13.05 -5.77
N SER A 111 -4.27 14.01 -5.40
CA SER A 111 -4.15 15.27 -6.15
C SER A 111 -3.75 15.01 -7.61
N TRP A 112 -4.21 15.89 -8.50
CA TRP A 112 -3.84 15.90 -9.91
C TRP A 112 -2.32 16.01 -10.08
N SER A 113 -1.81 15.38 -11.13
CA SER A 113 -0.42 15.50 -11.61
C SER A 113 0.62 15.13 -10.55
N THR A 114 0.37 14.05 -9.83
CA THR A 114 1.22 13.54 -8.74
C THR A 114 2.04 12.31 -9.14
N LEU A 115 1.79 11.74 -10.33
CA LEU A 115 2.45 10.51 -10.77
C LEU A 115 3.87 10.73 -11.30
N SER A 116 4.68 9.68 -11.20
CA SER A 116 6.03 9.59 -11.76
C SER A 116 6.07 8.55 -12.89
N ASN A 117 7.27 8.25 -13.41
CA ASN A 117 7.48 7.26 -14.46
C ASN A 117 6.61 7.52 -15.71
N THR A 118 6.56 8.78 -16.15
CA THR A 118 5.63 9.29 -17.17
C THR A 118 6.02 8.99 -18.62
N ALA A 119 7.22 8.45 -18.84
CA ALA A 119 7.72 8.22 -20.18
C ALA A 119 6.79 7.29 -21.01
N PRO A 120 6.56 7.58 -22.31
CA PRO A 120 5.59 6.83 -23.12
C PRO A 120 5.91 5.33 -23.24
N TRP A 121 7.20 4.99 -23.25
CA TRP A 121 7.73 3.63 -23.36
C TRP A 121 7.69 2.84 -22.03
N ILE A 122 7.39 3.49 -20.91
CA ILE A 122 7.15 2.83 -19.63
C ILE A 122 5.66 2.47 -19.53
N THR A 123 5.34 1.30 -18.99
CA THR A 123 3.99 0.93 -18.56
C THR A 123 3.80 1.31 -17.10
N THR A 124 3.14 2.44 -16.85
CA THR A 124 2.93 3.05 -15.53
C THR A 124 1.65 2.52 -14.89
N VAL A 125 1.76 1.95 -13.70
CA VAL A 125 0.68 1.19 -13.06
C VAL A 125 0.19 1.86 -11.78
N GLY A 126 -1.10 2.21 -11.74
CA GLY A 126 -1.80 2.67 -10.55
C GLY A 126 -2.30 1.51 -9.67
N ALA A 127 -2.64 1.80 -8.42
CA ALA A 127 -3.11 0.80 -7.45
C ALA A 127 -4.63 0.83 -7.31
N SER A 128 -5.25 -0.35 -7.25
CA SER A 128 -6.65 -0.53 -6.90
C SER A 128 -6.85 -1.50 -5.73
N SER A 129 -8.00 -1.38 -5.07
CA SER A 129 -8.50 -2.39 -4.14
C SER A 129 -8.86 -3.68 -4.87
N VAL A 130 -8.94 -4.76 -4.08
CA VAL A 130 -9.53 -6.04 -4.43
C VAL A 130 -10.79 -6.25 -3.62
N ASP A 131 -11.58 -7.25 -3.95
CA ASP A 131 -12.81 -7.62 -3.25
C ASP A 131 -12.56 -8.31 -1.90
N ARG A 132 -11.45 -7.99 -1.22
CA ARG A 132 -11.06 -8.54 0.08
C ARG A 132 -10.86 -7.43 1.10
N ASP A 133 -11.46 -7.59 2.28
CA ASP A 133 -11.28 -6.69 3.42
C ASP A 133 -11.03 -7.43 4.74
N PHE A 134 -10.60 -6.66 5.75
CA PHE A 134 -10.33 -7.10 7.12
C PHE A 134 -11.15 -6.28 8.12
N PRO A 135 -12.44 -6.59 8.28
CA PRO A 135 -13.38 -5.75 9.01
C PRO A 135 -13.04 -5.70 10.50
N ALA A 136 -13.14 -4.50 11.07
CA ALA A 136 -13.04 -4.23 12.50
C ALA A 136 -14.06 -3.14 12.89
N SER A 137 -14.24 -2.89 14.18
CA SER A 137 -15.10 -1.80 14.64
C SER A 137 -14.58 -1.10 15.90
N VAL A 138 -15.03 0.14 16.08
CA VAL A 138 -14.90 0.90 17.33
C VAL A 138 -16.28 1.10 17.92
N MET A 139 -16.48 0.65 19.16
CA MET A 139 -17.65 0.98 19.95
C MET A 139 -17.28 2.05 20.99
N LEU A 140 -17.94 3.20 20.93
CA LEU A 140 -17.75 4.29 21.89
C LEU A 140 -18.55 4.04 23.17
N GLY A 141 -18.20 4.72 24.26
CA GLY A 141 -18.92 4.61 25.54
C GLY A 141 -20.40 5.04 25.48
N ASN A 142 -20.81 5.79 24.44
CA ASN A 142 -22.21 6.11 24.15
C ASN A 142 -22.92 5.08 23.26
N GLN A 143 -22.32 3.90 23.06
CA GLN A 143 -22.84 2.78 22.26
C GLN A 143 -22.87 3.01 20.74
N ASN A 144 -22.39 4.15 20.24
CA ASN A 144 -22.22 4.33 18.80
C ASN A 144 -21.09 3.43 18.28
N ILE A 145 -21.35 2.74 17.16
CA ILE A 145 -20.41 1.82 16.52
C ILE A 145 -19.97 2.40 15.19
N TYR A 146 -18.65 2.45 14.97
CA TYR A 146 -18.04 2.85 13.72
C TYR A 146 -17.29 1.67 13.12
N ARG A 147 -17.55 1.38 11.84
CA ARG A 147 -16.85 0.34 11.09
C ARG A 147 -15.52 0.87 10.60
N GLY A 148 -14.54 -0.01 10.53
CA GLY A 148 -13.22 0.26 9.99
C GLY A 148 -12.54 -1.02 9.53
N LEU A 149 -11.24 -0.92 9.30
CA LEU A 149 -10.40 -2.01 8.83
C LEU A 149 -9.21 -2.21 9.77
N SER A 150 -8.84 -3.47 10.01
CA SER A 150 -7.65 -3.82 10.80
C SER A 150 -7.12 -5.18 10.38
N ALA A 151 -5.86 -5.24 10.00
CA ALA A 151 -5.12 -6.49 9.81
C ALA A 151 -3.87 -6.47 10.69
N LEU A 152 -4.04 -6.71 11.99
CA LEU A 152 -2.97 -6.62 12.98
C LEU A 152 -2.66 -7.95 13.65
N ALA A 153 -1.38 -8.11 13.95
CA ALA A 153 -0.74 -9.27 14.53
C ALA A 153 -1.04 -9.51 16.02
N TYR A 154 -1.60 -8.52 16.74
CA TYR A 154 -1.50 -8.47 18.21
C TYR A 154 -2.24 -9.59 18.97
N SER A 155 -2.91 -10.52 18.30
CA SER A 155 -2.82 -11.96 18.62
C SER A 155 -3.84 -12.76 17.82
N VAL A 156 -3.37 -13.75 17.06
CA VAL A 156 -4.18 -14.86 16.51
C VAL A 156 -4.62 -15.82 17.63
N GLY A 157 -4.82 -15.30 18.85
CA GLY A 157 -5.12 -16.04 20.08
C GLY A 157 -5.95 -15.25 21.10
N ASP A 158 -5.85 -13.91 21.13
CA ASP A 158 -6.67 -13.00 21.94
C ASP A 158 -7.31 -11.91 21.06
N ALA A 159 -8.00 -12.34 19.99
CA ALA A 159 -8.93 -11.54 19.17
C ALA A 159 -10.17 -11.07 19.98
N LYS A 160 -9.95 -10.63 21.22
CA LYS A 160 -10.95 -10.09 22.13
C LYS A 160 -10.92 -8.58 22.00
N SER A 161 -12.12 -8.01 21.85
CA SER A 161 -12.49 -6.66 22.26
C SER A 161 -11.56 -6.08 23.32
N GLN A 162 -10.88 -4.97 22.96
CA GLN A 162 -9.92 -4.27 23.83
C GLN A 162 -10.61 -3.02 24.37
N GLY A 163 -11.14 -3.11 25.60
CA GLY A 163 -11.80 -2.01 26.27
C GLY A 163 -12.90 -2.42 27.26
N PRO A 164 -13.63 -1.44 27.82
CA PRO A 164 -13.51 -0.01 27.50
C PRO A 164 -12.23 0.61 28.08
N PHE A 165 -11.46 1.30 27.24
CA PHE A 165 -10.32 2.13 27.65
C PHE A 165 -10.67 3.62 27.50
N PRO A 166 -10.05 4.52 28.28
CA PRO A 166 -10.17 5.95 28.03
C PRO A 166 -9.72 6.29 26.60
N LEU A 167 -10.41 7.21 25.96
CA LEU A 167 -10.19 7.63 24.58
C LEU A 167 -9.69 9.07 24.55
N VAL A 168 -8.64 9.35 23.77
CA VAL A 168 -8.04 10.68 23.67
C VAL A 168 -7.71 11.06 22.23
N TYR A 169 -7.83 12.35 21.93
CA TYR A 169 -7.28 12.99 20.74
C TYR A 169 -6.38 14.13 21.20
N VAL A 170 -5.07 13.98 21.01
CA VAL A 170 -4.10 14.98 21.46
C VAL A 170 -3.94 16.01 20.35
N SER A 171 -4.33 17.26 20.64
CA SER A 171 -4.31 18.35 19.67
C SER A 171 -3.58 19.58 20.20
N THR A 172 -2.41 19.38 20.82
CA THR A 172 -1.54 20.47 21.28
C THR A 172 -0.88 21.18 20.10
N ASP A 173 -0.55 20.43 19.06
CA ASP A 173 -0.04 20.90 17.77
C ASP A 173 -0.37 19.90 16.65
N ILE A 174 -0.02 20.26 15.41
CA ILE A 174 -0.27 19.44 14.23
C ILE A 174 0.48 18.09 14.23
N SER A 175 1.63 18.01 14.88
CA SER A 175 2.42 16.78 14.98
C SER A 175 1.77 15.79 15.94
N SER A 176 1.16 16.29 17.02
CA SER A 176 0.44 15.50 18.02
C SER A 176 -0.85 14.91 17.46
N THR A 177 -1.61 15.67 16.66
CA THR A 177 -2.83 15.14 16.02
C THR A 177 -2.53 14.00 15.04
N ARG A 178 -1.31 13.99 14.50
CA ARG A 178 -0.82 13.02 13.53
C ARG A 178 0.02 11.90 14.16
N CYS A 179 0.25 11.92 15.48
CA CYS A 179 1.07 10.93 16.17
C CYS A 179 2.47 10.74 15.55
N LEU A 180 3.12 11.85 15.17
CA LEU A 180 4.48 11.86 14.65
C LEU A 180 5.52 11.58 15.75
N PRO A 181 6.75 11.15 15.39
CA PRO A 181 7.79 10.89 16.38
C PRO A 181 8.01 12.06 17.35
N ASN A 182 8.09 11.75 18.66
CA ASN A 182 8.26 12.71 19.76
C ASN A 182 7.12 13.73 19.92
N SER A 183 5.92 13.49 19.37
CA SER A 183 4.80 14.45 19.47
C SER A 183 3.76 14.14 20.56
N LEU A 184 3.82 12.96 21.17
CA LEU A 184 2.86 12.53 22.18
C LEU A 184 3.46 12.62 23.59
N ASP A 185 2.76 13.32 24.50
CA ASP A 185 3.10 13.33 25.93
C ASP A 185 2.61 12.03 26.59
N PRO A 186 3.50 11.19 27.15
CA PRO A 186 3.14 9.96 27.84
C PRO A 186 2.09 10.15 28.95
N ILE A 187 2.06 11.31 29.63
CA ILE A 187 1.07 11.61 30.68
C ILE A 187 -0.35 11.64 30.09
N LEU A 188 -0.49 12.14 28.87
CA LEU A 188 -1.79 12.29 28.21
C LEU A 188 -2.29 10.97 27.60
N VAL A 189 -1.38 10.09 27.16
CA VAL A 189 -1.72 8.92 26.33
C VAL A 189 -1.59 7.56 27.02
N LYS A 190 -0.83 7.46 28.12
CA LYS A 190 -0.56 6.17 28.77
C LYS A 190 -1.85 5.46 29.20
N GLY A 191 -2.03 4.23 28.73
CA GLY A 191 -3.20 3.40 29.02
C GLY A 191 -4.49 3.80 28.28
N LYS A 192 -4.41 4.68 27.28
CA LYS A 192 -5.56 5.19 26.52
C LYS A 192 -5.54 4.73 25.06
N ILE A 193 -6.70 4.72 24.42
CA ILE A 193 -6.81 4.64 22.96
C ILE A 193 -6.57 6.04 22.39
N VAL A 194 -5.64 6.17 21.45
CA VAL A 194 -5.27 7.46 20.84
C VAL A 194 -5.85 7.56 19.43
N VAL A 195 -6.53 8.66 19.12
CA VAL A 195 -6.95 8.98 17.75
C VAL A 195 -5.83 9.73 17.03
N CYS A 196 -5.43 9.25 15.85
CA CYS A 196 -4.38 9.84 15.02
C CYS A 196 -4.92 10.14 13.61
N ASP A 197 -4.65 11.32 13.09
CA ASP A 197 -4.99 11.70 11.72
C ASP A 197 -3.97 11.13 10.71
N LEU A 198 -4.47 10.67 9.57
CA LEU A 198 -3.67 10.20 8.43
C LEU A 198 -3.85 11.14 7.24
N LEU A 199 -2.75 11.78 6.82
CA LEU A 199 -2.72 12.71 5.70
C LEU A 199 -1.69 12.29 4.63
N PRO A 200 -1.77 12.86 3.42
CA PRO A 200 -0.83 12.58 2.32
C PRO A 200 0.62 12.91 2.65
N GLY A 201 1.53 12.01 2.24
CA GLY A 201 2.98 12.22 2.35
C GLY A 201 3.54 12.11 3.78
N GLU A 202 2.78 11.56 4.72
CA GLU A 202 3.19 11.37 6.10
C GLU A 202 3.66 9.95 6.41
N SER A 203 4.13 9.75 7.65
CA SER A 203 4.44 8.44 8.20
C SER A 203 3.23 7.51 8.14
N SER A 204 3.50 6.23 7.94
CA SER A 204 2.45 5.22 7.77
C SER A 204 1.62 5.07 9.04
N ALA A 205 0.45 4.44 8.90
CA ALA A 205 -0.37 4.08 10.05
C ALA A 205 0.41 3.16 11.02
N ALA A 206 1.35 2.34 10.54
CA ALA A 206 2.20 1.50 11.39
C ALA A 206 3.21 2.33 12.20
N ASP A 207 3.87 3.29 11.56
CA ASP A 207 4.81 4.20 12.24
C ASP A 207 4.11 4.97 13.36
N LYS A 208 2.90 5.48 13.08
CA LYS A 208 2.05 6.16 14.08
C LYS A 208 1.71 5.20 15.23
N GLY A 209 1.44 3.94 14.92
CA GLY A 209 1.20 2.88 15.93
C GLY A 209 2.39 2.65 16.84
N SER A 210 3.61 2.62 16.30
CA SER A 210 4.85 2.54 17.09
C SER A 210 5.01 3.72 18.03
N VAL A 211 4.77 4.95 17.54
CA VAL A 211 4.82 6.16 18.37
C VAL A 211 3.81 6.11 19.52
N VAL A 212 2.57 5.68 19.25
CA VAL A 212 1.55 5.51 20.29
C VAL A 212 1.95 4.43 21.31
N ALA A 213 2.51 3.30 20.85
CA ALA A 213 2.97 2.22 21.72
C ALA A 213 4.13 2.67 22.61
N GLU A 214 5.12 3.37 22.07
CA GLU A 214 6.28 3.92 22.78
C GLU A 214 5.86 4.93 23.85
N ALA A 215 4.83 5.73 23.58
CA ALA A 215 4.25 6.67 24.56
C ALA A 215 3.36 5.97 25.62
N GLY A 216 3.14 4.66 25.50
CA GLY A 216 2.40 3.83 26.45
C GLY A 216 0.91 3.73 26.20
N GLY A 217 0.44 4.06 24.99
CA GLY A 217 -0.96 3.92 24.59
C GLY A 217 -1.46 2.47 24.62
N ALA A 218 -2.74 2.28 24.91
CA ALA A 218 -3.42 0.99 24.96
C ALA A 218 -4.00 0.55 23.60
N GLY A 219 -4.17 1.50 22.66
CA GLY A 219 -4.69 1.23 21.33
C GLY A 219 -4.66 2.48 20.46
N MET A 220 -4.98 2.35 19.17
CA MET A 220 -4.98 3.48 18.23
C MET A 220 -6.16 3.43 17.26
N ILE A 221 -6.77 4.58 16.99
CA ILE A 221 -7.73 4.76 15.90
C ILE A 221 -7.08 5.69 14.89
N VAL A 222 -6.90 5.23 13.66
CA VAL A 222 -6.36 6.04 12.56
C VAL A 222 -7.53 6.59 11.75
N ALA A 223 -7.72 7.90 11.80
CA ALA A 223 -8.75 8.60 11.03
C ALA A 223 -8.18 9.06 9.69
N ASN A 224 -8.74 8.57 8.58
CA ASN A 224 -8.33 9.02 7.26
C ASN A 224 -8.65 10.50 7.07
N GLY A 225 -7.78 11.26 6.42
CA GLY A 225 -8.08 12.62 6.00
C GLY A 225 -9.15 12.66 4.90
N GLU A 226 -9.96 13.72 4.90
CA GLU A 226 -11.02 13.97 3.89
C GLU A 226 -10.50 13.85 2.45
N PHE A 227 -9.24 14.25 2.25
CA PHE A 227 -8.56 14.21 0.97
C PHE A 227 -8.53 12.81 0.34
N TYR A 228 -8.50 11.73 1.14
CA TYR A 228 -8.55 10.36 0.61
C TYR A 228 -9.97 9.90 0.22
N GLY A 229 -10.96 10.77 0.35
CA GLY A 229 -12.37 10.47 0.17
C GLY A 229 -13.04 10.20 1.51
N ALA A 230 -14.14 10.93 1.80
CA ALA A 230 -14.77 10.96 3.12
C ALA A 230 -15.13 9.57 3.68
N GLU A 231 -15.46 8.61 2.80
CA GLU A 231 -15.84 7.24 3.16
C GLU A 231 -14.82 6.18 2.76
N GLN A 232 -13.72 6.52 2.07
CA GLN A 232 -12.72 5.52 1.71
C GLN A 232 -11.95 5.06 2.95
N GLN A 233 -12.00 3.77 3.21
CA GLN A 233 -11.21 3.11 4.23
C GLN A 233 -9.96 2.57 3.57
N GLN A 234 -8.81 3.16 3.89
CA GLN A 234 -7.52 2.65 3.47
C GLN A 234 -6.77 2.10 4.66
N VAL A 235 -6.12 0.96 4.47
CA VAL A 235 -5.12 0.48 5.41
C VAL A 235 -3.77 0.58 4.75
N GLN A 236 -3.01 1.60 5.13
CA GLN A 236 -1.62 1.73 4.76
C GLN A 236 -0.82 0.80 5.68
N HIS A 237 -0.85 -0.50 5.36
CA HIS A 237 -0.05 -1.48 6.07
C HIS A 237 1.41 -1.32 5.67
N SER A 238 2.23 -0.83 6.60
CA SER A 238 3.64 -1.20 6.63
C SER A 238 3.73 -2.63 7.18
N PRO A 239 4.71 -3.43 6.73
CA PRO A 239 5.00 -4.77 7.24
C PRO A 239 5.35 -4.85 8.73
N ASP A 240 5.46 -3.73 9.45
CA ASP A 240 5.73 -3.73 10.87
C ASP A 240 4.47 -4.11 11.66
N PRO A 241 4.51 -5.22 12.43
CA PRO A 241 3.39 -5.62 13.26
C PRO A 241 3.16 -4.53 14.32
N TYR A 242 1.93 -4.03 14.40
CA TYR A 242 1.57 -3.09 15.46
C TYR A 242 1.68 -3.82 16.80
N ASN A 243 2.41 -3.21 17.74
CA ASN A 243 2.51 -3.66 19.13
C ASN A 243 1.28 -3.26 19.98
N LEU A 244 0.18 -2.84 19.34
CA LEU A 244 -1.08 -2.50 19.99
C LEU A 244 -2.29 -2.74 19.08
N PRO A 245 -3.51 -2.88 19.64
CA PRO A 245 -4.74 -2.90 18.87
C PRO A 245 -4.96 -1.57 18.15
N ALA A 246 -5.09 -1.60 16.82
CA ALA A 246 -5.42 -0.43 16.03
C ALA A 246 -6.44 -0.71 14.92
N ILE A 247 -7.15 0.34 14.51
CA ILE A 247 -8.16 0.31 13.46
C ILE A 247 -8.10 1.58 12.63
N SER A 248 -8.20 1.43 11.31
CA SER A 248 -8.39 2.54 10.38
C SER A 248 -9.87 2.78 10.15
N VAL A 249 -10.32 4.02 10.27
CA VAL A 249 -11.71 4.45 10.03
C VAL A 249 -11.78 5.52 8.94
N SER A 250 -12.96 5.69 8.35
CA SER A 250 -13.18 6.75 7.37
C SER A 250 -13.06 8.14 8.00
N PHE A 251 -12.86 9.17 7.20
CA PHE A 251 -12.81 10.56 7.68
C PHE A 251 -14.09 10.94 8.44
N THR A 252 -15.26 10.62 7.87
CA THR A 252 -16.56 10.90 8.51
C THR A 252 -16.69 10.24 9.88
N ALA A 253 -16.23 8.99 10.02
CA ALA A 253 -16.22 8.29 11.29
C ALA A 253 -15.23 8.93 12.28
N GLY A 254 -14.02 9.28 11.81
CA GLY A 254 -13.00 9.97 12.59
C GLY A 254 -13.51 11.29 13.19
N GLU A 255 -14.17 12.12 12.38
CA GLU A 255 -14.73 13.40 12.85
C GLU A 255 -15.82 13.20 13.90
N LYS A 256 -16.71 12.21 13.72
CA LYS A 256 -17.73 11.88 14.72
C LYS A 256 -17.12 11.36 16.02
N ILE A 257 -16.03 10.61 15.95
CA ILE A 257 -15.28 10.14 17.14
C ILE A 257 -14.63 11.33 17.86
N LYS A 258 -14.00 12.27 17.14
CA LYS A 258 -13.43 13.49 17.73
C LYS A 258 -14.50 14.37 18.40
N ILE A 259 -15.67 14.52 17.77
CA ILE A 259 -16.82 15.22 18.37
C ILE A 259 -17.24 14.54 19.67
N TYR A 260 -17.32 13.21 19.69
CA TYR A 260 -17.62 12.45 20.90
C TYR A 260 -16.62 12.71 22.03
N ILE A 261 -15.31 12.67 21.72
CA ILE A 261 -14.24 12.96 22.69
C ILE A 261 -14.45 14.34 23.32
N ASN A 262 -14.69 15.36 22.49
CA ASN A 262 -14.93 16.73 22.98
C ASN A 262 -16.20 16.86 23.82
N SER A 263 -17.24 16.06 23.53
CA SER A 263 -18.50 16.10 24.30
C SER A 263 -18.44 15.41 25.65
N MET A 264 -17.58 14.40 25.81
CA MET A 264 -17.46 13.59 27.02
C MET A 264 -16.23 13.95 27.87
N LEU A 265 -15.28 14.70 27.31
CA LEU A 265 -14.01 15.08 27.94
C LEU A 265 -13.31 13.84 28.54
N ASP A 266 -12.94 13.89 29.81
CA ASP A 266 -12.20 12.82 30.50
C ASP A 266 -12.98 11.51 30.68
N SER A 267 -14.29 11.51 30.38
CA SER A 267 -15.15 10.31 30.44
C SER A 267 -15.29 9.58 29.10
N ALA A 268 -14.66 10.09 28.03
CA ALA A 268 -14.65 9.44 26.73
C ALA A 268 -13.98 8.07 26.82
N THR A 269 -14.67 7.03 26.36
CA THR A 269 -14.14 5.66 26.31
C THR A 269 -14.43 5.02 24.97
N ALA A 270 -13.60 4.05 24.60
CA ALA A 270 -13.81 3.24 23.41
C ALA A 270 -13.38 1.80 23.64
N THR A 271 -13.92 0.94 22.79
CA THR A 271 -13.58 -0.47 22.68
C THR A 271 -13.27 -0.76 21.22
N ILE A 272 -12.08 -1.29 20.92
CA ILE A 272 -11.70 -1.72 19.58
C ILE A 272 -11.99 -3.23 19.47
N ASP A 273 -12.82 -3.60 18.50
CA ASP A 273 -13.18 -4.98 18.20
C ASP A 273 -12.57 -5.42 16.87
N ILE A 274 -11.67 -6.40 16.93
CA ILE A 274 -10.96 -6.97 15.77
C ILE A 274 -11.25 -8.47 15.76
N PRO A 275 -12.24 -8.91 14.97
CA PRO A 275 -12.67 -10.31 14.98
C PRO A 275 -11.68 -11.26 14.27
N GLY A 276 -10.61 -10.74 13.65
CA GLY A 276 -9.61 -11.56 12.95
C GLY A 276 -10.12 -12.19 11.65
N LEU A 277 -11.12 -11.58 11.01
CA LEU A 277 -11.79 -12.13 9.84
C LEU A 277 -11.19 -11.60 8.54
N THR A 278 -11.16 -12.46 7.52
CA THR A 278 -10.99 -12.07 6.12
C THR A 278 -12.32 -12.27 5.41
N VAL A 279 -12.84 -11.23 4.77
CA VAL A 279 -14.08 -11.29 4.00
C VAL A 279 -13.77 -11.13 2.50
N LEU A 280 -14.55 -11.83 1.66
CA LEU A 280 -14.42 -11.77 0.20
C LEU A 280 -15.76 -11.41 -0.45
N GLY A 281 -15.73 -10.48 -1.40
CA GLY A 281 -16.85 -10.09 -2.26
C GLY A 281 -18.13 -9.68 -1.53
N ASN A 282 -19.26 -10.10 -2.10
CA ASN A 282 -20.61 -9.84 -1.58
C ASN A 282 -21.04 -10.83 -0.50
N LEU A 283 -20.12 -11.58 0.13
CA LEU A 283 -20.45 -12.65 1.06
C LEU A 283 -20.89 -12.15 2.45
N THR A 284 -21.07 -10.84 2.65
CA THR A 284 -21.56 -10.25 3.89
C THR A 284 -22.61 -9.17 3.63
N ALA A 285 -23.30 -8.74 4.70
CA ALA A 285 -24.34 -7.70 4.65
C ALA A 285 -23.83 -6.29 4.24
N ALA A 286 -22.52 -6.10 4.10
CA ALA A 286 -21.90 -4.90 3.54
C ALA A 286 -20.84 -5.32 2.50
N PRO A 287 -21.19 -5.29 1.20
CA PRO A 287 -20.29 -5.77 0.15
C PRO A 287 -19.01 -4.94 0.07
N VAL A 288 -17.87 -5.61 -0.17
CA VAL A 288 -16.59 -4.95 -0.44
C VAL A 288 -16.64 -4.41 -1.87
N LEU A 289 -16.66 -3.10 -2.02
CA LEU A 289 -16.66 -2.46 -3.34
C LEU A 289 -15.25 -2.53 -3.94
N ALA A 290 -15.12 -3.22 -5.07
CA ALA A 290 -13.86 -3.36 -5.80
C ALA A 290 -14.07 -3.60 -7.31
N PRO A 291 -13.12 -3.21 -8.17
CA PRO A 291 -11.92 -2.43 -7.83
C PRO A 291 -12.25 -0.95 -7.62
N ILE A 292 -11.70 -0.35 -6.57
CA ILE A 292 -11.68 1.10 -6.37
C ILE A 292 -10.24 1.56 -6.48
N VAL A 293 -10.01 2.62 -7.26
CA VAL A 293 -8.67 3.19 -7.36
C VAL A 293 -8.26 3.73 -5.99
N ALA A 294 -7.13 3.25 -5.47
CA ALA A 294 -6.64 3.65 -4.15
C ALA A 294 -6.39 5.17 -4.13
N ALA A 295 -6.82 5.86 -3.07
CA ALA A 295 -6.65 7.30 -2.99
C ALA A 295 -5.17 7.72 -3.07
N PHE A 296 -4.28 7.04 -2.34
CA PHE A 296 -2.83 7.29 -2.44
C PHE A 296 -2.26 7.10 -3.85
N SER A 297 -2.89 6.32 -4.73
CA SER A 297 -2.36 6.06 -6.07
C SER A 297 -2.25 7.38 -6.83
N SER A 298 -1.03 7.74 -7.22
CA SER A 298 -0.77 9.02 -7.90
C SER A 298 -1.59 9.16 -9.19
N ARG A 299 -1.93 10.41 -9.53
CA ARG A 299 -2.84 10.78 -10.62
C ARG A 299 -2.12 11.52 -11.73
N GLY A 300 -2.63 11.38 -12.95
CA GLY A 300 -2.31 12.26 -14.05
C GLY A 300 -2.84 13.69 -13.81
N ALA A 301 -2.56 14.64 -14.70
CA ALA A 301 -1.99 14.44 -16.03
C ALA A 301 -0.47 14.22 -16.02
N ASN A 302 0.04 13.70 -17.14
CA ASN A 302 1.47 13.65 -17.41
C ASN A 302 2.02 15.08 -17.58
N ILE A 303 2.80 15.57 -16.62
CA ILE A 303 3.34 16.95 -16.66
C ILE A 303 4.32 17.12 -17.81
N ALA A 304 5.16 16.11 -18.07
CA ALA A 304 6.17 16.13 -19.13
C ALA A 304 5.54 16.26 -20.52
N TYR A 305 4.45 15.53 -20.73
CA TYR A 305 3.75 15.48 -22.01
C TYR A 305 2.24 15.24 -21.81
N PRO A 306 1.44 16.29 -21.59
CA PRO A 306 0.03 16.17 -21.21
C PRO A 306 -0.87 15.45 -22.22
N HIS A 307 -0.44 15.35 -23.49
CA HIS A 307 -1.18 14.65 -24.54
C HIS A 307 -1.08 13.11 -24.45
N ILE A 308 -0.19 12.57 -23.62
CA ILE A 308 -0.09 11.13 -23.35
C ILE A 308 -0.61 10.86 -21.95
N LEU A 309 -1.80 10.25 -21.88
CA LEU A 309 -2.48 9.95 -20.62
C LEU A 309 -1.68 8.97 -19.77
N LYS A 310 -1.67 9.21 -18.46
CA LYS A 310 -1.06 8.38 -17.43
C LYS A 310 -1.94 8.39 -16.15
N PRO A 311 -1.94 7.33 -15.32
CA PRO A 311 -1.25 6.05 -15.53
C PRO A 311 -1.85 5.28 -16.72
N ASP A 312 -1.15 4.24 -17.20
CA ASP A 312 -1.63 3.46 -18.35
C ASP A 312 -2.76 2.50 -17.96
N MET A 313 -2.73 1.97 -16.73
CA MET A 313 -3.73 1.05 -16.18
C MET A 313 -3.65 1.01 -14.65
N ILE A 314 -4.60 0.30 -14.02
CA ILE A 314 -4.58 -0.05 -12.60
C ILE A 314 -4.44 -1.55 -12.41
N ALA A 315 -3.86 -1.96 -11.28
CA ALA A 315 -3.81 -3.36 -10.87
C ALA A 315 -3.94 -3.47 -9.34
N PRO A 316 -4.21 -4.68 -8.80
CA PRO A 316 -4.27 -4.91 -7.35
C PRO A 316 -3.04 -4.39 -6.62
N GLY A 317 -3.24 -3.40 -5.76
CA GLY A 317 -2.15 -2.75 -5.02
C GLY A 317 -2.51 -2.39 -3.59
N VAL A 318 -3.71 -2.74 -3.10
CA VAL A 318 -4.13 -2.52 -1.72
C VAL A 318 -4.24 -3.85 -1.02
N ASN A 319 -3.67 -3.95 0.19
CA ASN A 319 -3.77 -5.11 1.07
C ASN A 319 -3.29 -6.41 0.40
N ILE A 320 -2.19 -6.36 -0.35
CA ILE A 320 -1.66 -7.51 -1.08
C ILE A 320 -0.77 -8.35 -0.19
N LEU A 321 -1.11 -9.64 -0.04
CA LEU A 321 -0.33 -10.63 0.69
C LEU A 321 0.78 -11.15 -0.23
N ALA A 322 2.04 -11.04 0.20
CA ALA A 322 3.15 -11.63 -0.52
C ALA A 322 4.31 -11.97 0.43
N ALA A 323 5.32 -12.70 -0.07
CA ALA A 323 6.45 -13.12 0.75
C ALA A 323 7.20 -11.90 1.30
N TYR A 324 7.69 -11.99 2.52
CA TYR A 324 8.38 -10.86 3.16
C TYR A 324 9.71 -11.31 3.76
N ALA A 325 10.62 -10.35 3.96
CA ALA A 325 11.90 -10.60 4.61
C ALA A 325 12.09 -9.60 5.74
N GLY A 326 12.47 -10.09 6.93
CA GLY A 326 12.59 -9.26 8.14
C GLY A 326 11.91 -9.83 9.38
N GLY A 327 11.80 -11.17 9.49
CA GLY A 327 11.20 -11.85 10.63
C GLY A 327 9.75 -12.31 10.42
N LEU A 328 9.17 -12.05 9.25
CA LEU A 328 7.85 -12.55 8.82
C LEU A 328 8.00 -13.29 7.49
N ASP A 329 7.28 -14.40 7.33
CA ASP A 329 7.26 -15.15 6.07
C ASP A 329 6.42 -14.45 4.99
N TYR A 330 5.31 -13.82 5.41
CA TYR A 330 4.38 -13.09 4.55
C TYR A 330 3.97 -11.77 5.20
N SER A 331 3.64 -10.79 4.38
CA SER A 331 3.07 -9.51 4.83
C SER A 331 1.99 -8.99 3.89
N LEU A 332 1.02 -8.28 4.44
CA LEU A 332 0.12 -7.41 3.69
C LEU A 332 0.77 -6.05 3.45
N SER A 333 0.66 -5.51 2.24
CA SER A 333 1.12 -4.16 1.92
C SER A 333 0.20 -3.47 0.90
N SER A 334 0.17 -2.13 0.94
CA SER A 334 -0.72 -1.28 0.15
C SER A 334 0.05 -0.16 -0.55
N GLU A 335 0.47 -0.39 -1.79
CA GLU A 335 1.20 0.59 -2.61
C GLU A 335 1.06 0.31 -4.12
N THR A 336 1.35 1.31 -4.97
CA THR A 336 1.58 1.09 -6.41
C THR A 336 2.76 0.15 -6.68
N SER A 337 3.69 0.02 -5.72
CA SER A 337 4.74 -0.98 -5.69
C SER A 337 4.23 -2.42 -5.79
N MET A 338 3.03 -2.72 -5.29
CA MET A 338 2.40 -4.04 -5.36
C MET A 338 1.59 -4.21 -6.65
N ALA A 339 1.07 -3.13 -7.23
CA ALA A 339 0.35 -3.17 -8.50
C ALA A 339 1.28 -3.42 -9.71
N CYS A 340 2.44 -2.76 -9.74
CA CYS A 340 3.48 -2.93 -10.78
C CYS A 340 3.86 -4.42 -11.06
N PRO A 341 4.18 -5.25 -10.05
CA PRO A 341 4.56 -6.64 -10.29
C PRO A 341 3.40 -7.52 -10.77
N HIS A 342 2.15 -7.18 -10.49
CA HIS A 342 1.00 -7.88 -11.09
C HIS A 342 1.03 -7.73 -12.62
N VAL A 343 1.17 -6.49 -13.11
CA VAL A 343 1.24 -6.21 -14.56
C VAL A 343 2.48 -6.84 -15.17
N SER A 344 3.62 -6.82 -14.48
CA SER A 344 4.85 -7.47 -14.94
C SER A 344 4.69 -8.99 -15.09
N GLY A 345 4.00 -9.65 -14.16
CA GLY A 345 3.68 -11.07 -14.25
C GLY A 345 2.76 -11.39 -15.43
N ILE A 346 1.71 -10.60 -15.65
CA ILE A 346 0.82 -10.76 -16.82
C ILE A 346 1.61 -10.54 -18.12
N ALA A 347 2.46 -9.49 -18.18
CA ALA A 347 3.31 -9.22 -19.33
C ALA A 347 4.26 -10.38 -19.64
N ALA A 348 4.82 -11.04 -18.61
CA ALA A 348 5.64 -12.24 -18.79
C ALA A 348 4.84 -13.40 -19.41
N LEU A 349 3.60 -13.62 -18.97
CA LEU A 349 2.72 -14.64 -19.57
C LEU A 349 2.37 -14.32 -21.03
N VAL A 350 2.04 -13.07 -21.32
CA VAL A 350 1.76 -12.61 -22.70
C VAL A 350 2.99 -12.79 -23.59
N LYS A 351 4.19 -12.42 -23.11
CA LYS A 351 5.45 -12.60 -23.85
C LYS A 351 5.76 -14.08 -24.10
N ALA A 352 5.48 -14.96 -23.14
CA ALA A 352 5.67 -16.40 -23.30
C ALA A 352 4.77 -16.99 -24.41
N ILE A 353 3.54 -16.49 -24.55
CA ILE A 353 2.60 -16.92 -25.61
C ILE A 353 2.89 -16.22 -26.94
N HIS A 354 3.35 -14.98 -26.91
CA HIS A 354 3.67 -14.16 -28.08
C HIS A 354 5.13 -13.66 -28.05
N PRO A 355 6.14 -14.54 -28.27
CA PRO A 355 7.55 -14.19 -28.09
C PRO A 355 8.03 -13.03 -28.96
N ASN A 356 7.44 -12.87 -30.14
CA ASN A 356 7.81 -11.84 -31.12
C ASN A 356 7.08 -10.51 -30.91
N TRP A 357 6.17 -10.41 -29.94
CA TRP A 357 5.51 -9.13 -29.66
C TRP A 357 6.49 -8.14 -29.05
N SER A 358 6.41 -6.90 -29.54
CA SER A 358 7.16 -5.78 -29.00
C SER A 358 6.60 -5.37 -27.62
N PRO A 359 7.38 -4.65 -26.80
CA PRO A 359 6.88 -4.07 -25.55
C PRO A 359 5.60 -3.24 -25.74
N ALA A 360 5.53 -2.47 -26.84
CA ALA A 360 4.36 -1.66 -27.18
C ALA A 360 3.12 -2.53 -27.51
N ALA A 361 3.29 -3.65 -28.21
CA ALA A 361 2.19 -4.58 -28.49
C ALA A 361 1.66 -5.23 -27.21
N ILE A 362 2.55 -5.65 -26.31
CA ILE A 362 2.16 -6.19 -24.99
C ILE A 362 1.41 -5.13 -24.18
N LYS A 363 1.96 -3.91 -24.08
CA LYS A 363 1.31 -2.77 -23.41
C LYS A 363 -0.08 -2.51 -24.00
N SER A 364 -0.19 -2.47 -25.33
CA SER A 364 -1.45 -2.24 -26.03
C SER A 364 -2.48 -3.32 -25.75
N ALA A 365 -2.09 -4.60 -25.76
CA ALA A 365 -3.00 -5.70 -25.45
C ALA A 365 -3.55 -5.57 -24.03
N LEU A 366 -2.68 -5.32 -23.04
CA LEU A 366 -3.08 -5.14 -21.63
C LEU A 366 -4.03 -3.93 -21.44
N MET A 367 -3.74 -2.80 -22.10
CA MET A 367 -4.58 -1.59 -21.99
C MET A 367 -5.92 -1.74 -22.70
N THR A 368 -5.95 -2.33 -23.89
CA THR A 368 -7.18 -2.42 -24.70
C THR A 368 -8.08 -3.57 -24.28
N SER A 369 -7.59 -4.49 -23.45
CA SER A 369 -8.39 -5.55 -22.82
C SER A 369 -8.71 -5.30 -21.34
N SER A 370 -8.35 -4.14 -20.78
CA SER A 370 -8.65 -3.82 -19.37
C SER A 370 -10.15 -3.64 -19.17
N TYR A 371 -10.68 -4.18 -18.07
CA TYR A 371 -12.07 -3.97 -17.67
C TYR A 371 -12.31 -2.48 -17.38
N ILE A 372 -13.42 -1.94 -17.88
CA ILE A 372 -13.84 -0.54 -17.71
C ILE A 372 -14.75 -0.40 -16.49
#